data_AF-A0A2S2NF78-F1
#
_entry.id   AF-A0A2S2NF78-F1
#
_cell.length_a   1.000
_cell.length_b   1.000
_cell.length_c   1.000
_cell.angle_alpha   90.00
_cell.angle_beta   90.00
_cell.angle_gamma   90.00
#
_symmetry.space_group_name_H-M   'P 1'
#
loop_
_entity.id
_entity.type
_entity.pdbx_description
1 polymer ?
#
loop_
_entity_poly.entity_id
_entity_poly.type
_entity_poly.pdbx_seq_one_letter_code
_entity_poly.pdbx_strand_id
1 'polypeptide(L)'
;MVKVLEKSMLMTKQNNKISLNIAISYTGHDELTNAFNQISNGIKNNDLVESDLSVEILNKCMYTYPSPPPDLLVCTSGETKLSDFMLWQCAYSYIYFTSVLWPEFTAWDFMIAIFMYQRNIKAFIRYKIPTKRLSS
;
A
#
# COMPACT_ATOMS: atom_id res chain seq x y z
N MET A 1 22.70 4.72 8.46
CA MET A 1 21.24 4.54 8.39
C MET A 1 20.85 3.16 7.88
N VAL A 2 21.22 2.77 6.66
CA VAL A 2 20.87 1.45 6.06
C VAL A 2 21.24 0.25 6.95
N LYS A 3 22.46 0.20 7.49
CA LYS A 3 22.90 -0.89 8.40
C LYS A 3 22.04 -1.04 9.66
N VAL A 4 21.50 0.07 10.16
CA VAL A 4 20.62 0.05 11.35
C VAL A 4 19.26 -0.52 10.98
N LEU A 5 18.70 -0.12 9.84
CA LEU A 5 17.44 -0.66 9.33
C LEU A 5 17.54 -2.16 9.05
N GLU A 6 18.61 -2.59 8.37
CA GLU A 6 18.88 -4.00 8.09
C GLU A 6 18.96 -4.82 9.38
N LYS A 7 19.73 -4.35 10.37
CA LYS A 7 19.83 -5.01 11.67
C LYS A 7 18.45 -5.11 12.35
N SER A 8 17.66 -4.04 12.35
CA SER A 8 16.31 -4.05 12.91
C SER A 8 15.40 -5.06 12.20
N MET A 9 15.42 -5.11 10.86
CA MET A 9 14.65 -6.06 10.08
C MET A 9 15.03 -7.52 10.40
N LEU A 10 16.32 -7.82 10.53
CA LEU A 10 16.80 -9.15 10.91
C LEU A 10 16.35 -9.54 12.32
N MET A 11 16.44 -8.61 13.27
CA MET A 11 16.02 -8.82 14.66
C MET A 11 14.51 -9.08 14.78
N THR A 12 13.68 -8.49 13.92
CA THR A 12 12.22 -8.61 13.98
C THR A 12 11.62 -9.60 12.98
N LYS A 13 12.44 -10.27 12.15
CA LYS A 13 11.99 -11.14 11.04
C LYS A 13 11.00 -12.24 11.44
N GLN A 14 11.13 -12.77 12.65
CA GLN A 14 10.28 -13.88 13.13
C GLN A 14 8.98 -13.41 13.83
N ASN A 15 8.78 -12.09 13.98
CA ASN A 15 7.56 -11.55 14.58
C ASN A 15 6.39 -11.69 13.60
N ASN A 16 5.25 -12.19 14.08
CA ASN A 16 4.06 -12.43 13.27
C ASN A 16 2.79 -11.75 13.79
N LYS A 17 2.87 -11.01 14.92
CA LYS A 17 1.72 -10.31 15.51
C LYS A 17 1.41 -9.00 14.82
N ILE A 18 2.44 -8.22 14.50
CA ILE A 18 2.34 -6.88 13.91
C ILE A 18 3.53 -6.71 12.97
N SER A 19 3.26 -6.21 11.76
CA SER A 19 4.27 -5.77 10.81
C SER A 19 4.19 -4.25 10.70
N LEU A 20 5.34 -3.58 10.84
CA LEU A 20 5.46 -2.14 10.68
C LEU A 20 6.35 -1.85 9.47
N ASN A 21 5.76 -1.25 8.44
CA ASN A 21 6.48 -0.81 7.24
C ASN A 21 6.78 0.69 7.38
N ILE A 22 8.07 1.05 7.35
CA ILE A 22 8.52 2.45 7.41
C ILE A 22 9.02 2.83 6.02
N ALA A 23 8.31 3.72 5.34
CA ALA A 23 8.67 4.23 4.03
C ALA A 23 9.69 5.37 4.17
N ILE A 24 10.89 5.19 3.61
CA ILE A 24 12.00 6.15 3.67
C ILE A 24 12.51 6.35 2.25
N SER A 25 12.59 7.61 1.79
CA SER A 25 12.92 7.91 0.39
C SER A 25 12.05 7.14 -0.61
N TYR A 26 10.76 7.02 -0.27
CA TYR A 26 9.78 6.26 -1.03
C TYR A 26 8.85 7.20 -1.78
N THR A 27 8.55 6.86 -3.03
CA THR A 27 7.44 7.40 -3.82
C THR A 27 6.73 6.25 -4.54
N GLY A 28 5.43 6.40 -4.81
CA GLY A 28 4.65 5.40 -5.52
C GLY A 28 5.09 5.24 -6.97
N HIS A 29 5.48 6.33 -7.63
CA HIS A 29 6.03 6.25 -8.99
C HIS A 29 7.38 5.53 -9.06
N ASP A 30 8.28 5.74 -8.08
CA ASP A 30 9.55 5.01 -8.04
C ASP A 30 9.32 3.51 -7.81
N GLU A 31 8.39 3.16 -6.92
CA GLU A 31 7.99 1.77 -6.69
C GLU A 31 7.47 1.10 -7.96
N LEU A 32 6.54 1.76 -8.67
CA LEU A 32 6.01 1.27 -9.94
C LEU A 32 7.10 1.11 -11.00
N THR A 33 7.96 2.11 -11.15
CA THR A 33 9.08 2.07 -12.10
C THR A 33 10.01 0.89 -11.78
N ASN A 34 10.34 0.69 -10.51
CA ASN A 34 11.15 -0.44 -10.07
C ASN A 34 10.45 -1.79 -10.30
N ALA A 35 9.14 -1.88 -10.06
CA ALA A 35 8.38 -3.09 -10.31
C ALA A 35 8.38 -3.46 -11.80
N PHE A 36 8.18 -2.49 -12.70
CA PHE A 36 8.26 -2.71 -14.15
C PHE A 36 9.67 -3.11 -14.59
N ASN A 37 10.72 -2.52 -14.02
CA ASN A 37 12.10 -2.92 -14.29
C ASN A 37 12.38 -4.37 -13.85
N GLN A 38 11.87 -4.80 -12.69
CA GLN A 38 11.98 -6.19 -12.24
C GLN A 38 11.29 -7.15 -13.20
N ILE A 39 10.07 -6.82 -13.65
CA ILE A 39 9.33 -7.62 -14.63
C ILE A 39 10.10 -7.71 -15.95
N SER A 40 10.58 -6.57 -16.47
CA SER A 40 11.35 -6.53 -17.72
C SER A 40 12.63 -7.37 -17.63
N ASN A 41 13.33 -7.33 -16.50
CA ASN A 41 14.51 -8.15 -16.27
C ASN A 41 14.17 -9.64 -16.14
N GLY A 42 13.06 -9.99 -15.47
CA GLY A 42 12.57 -11.37 -15.39
C GLY A 42 12.26 -11.95 -16.77
N ILE A 43 11.66 -11.16 -17.66
CA ILE A 43 11.42 -11.58 -19.05
C ILE A 43 12.75 -11.77 -19.80
N LYS A 44 13.69 -10.83 -19.70
CA LYS A 44 15.01 -10.94 -20.35
C LYS A 44 15.81 -12.16 -19.88
N ASN A 45 15.65 -12.55 -18.63
CA ASN A 45 16.33 -13.71 -18.03
C ASN A 45 15.61 -15.04 -18.29
N ASN A 46 14.45 -15.03 -18.96
CA ASN A 46 13.55 -16.17 -19.13
C ASN A 46 12.95 -16.73 -17.81
N ASP A 47 12.89 -15.90 -16.76
CA ASP A 47 12.19 -16.23 -15.50
C ASP A 47 10.67 -16.01 -15.62
N LEU A 48 10.25 -15.17 -16.58
CA LEU A 48 8.86 -14.83 -16.89
C LEU A 48 8.66 -14.80 -18.41
N VAL A 49 7.45 -15.07 -18.87
CA VAL A 49 7.04 -14.79 -20.25
C VAL A 49 5.97 -13.69 -20.29
N GLU A 50 5.80 -13.02 -21.43
CA GLU A 50 4.84 -11.92 -21.57
C GLU A 50 3.40 -12.33 -21.22
N SER A 51 3.02 -13.59 -21.44
CA SER A 51 1.71 -14.12 -21.06
C SER A 51 1.50 -14.26 -19.56
N ASP A 52 2.56 -14.21 -18.76
CA ASP A 52 2.48 -14.27 -17.29
C ASP A 52 2.12 -12.90 -16.68
N LEU A 53 2.18 -11.83 -17.46
CA LEU A 53 1.92 -10.48 -16.97
C LEU A 53 0.49 -10.36 -16.44
N SER A 54 0.41 -10.16 -15.13
CA SER A 54 -0.85 -10.04 -14.42
C SER A 54 -0.74 -9.06 -13.26
N VAL A 55 -1.90 -8.67 -12.71
CA VAL A 55 -1.98 -7.87 -11.48
C VAL A 55 -1.27 -8.58 -10.32
N GLU A 56 -1.31 -9.91 -10.25
CA GLU A 56 -0.59 -10.70 -9.24
C GLU A 56 0.92 -10.61 -9.38
N ILE A 57 1.47 -10.67 -10.60
CA ILE A 57 2.91 -10.51 -10.83
C ILE A 57 3.36 -9.09 -10.45
N LEU A 58 2.60 -8.07 -10.87
CA LEU A 58 2.90 -6.70 -10.51
C LEU A 58 2.88 -6.50 -8.98
N ASN A 59 1.89 -7.06 -8.28
CA ASN A 59 1.82 -7.04 -6.82
C ASN A 59 3.05 -7.66 -6.14
N LYS A 60 3.59 -8.75 -6.70
CA LYS A 60 4.80 -9.42 -6.16
C LYS A 60 6.07 -8.58 -6.34
N CYS A 61 6.10 -7.69 -7.34
CA CYS A 61 7.24 -6.83 -7.62
C CYS A 61 7.23 -5.51 -6.81
N MET A 62 6.13 -5.18 -6.13
CA MET A 62 6.03 -4.00 -5.25
C MET A 62 6.91 -4.15 -4.01
N TYR A 63 7.44 -3.04 -3.49
CA TYR A 63 8.23 -3.04 -2.24
C TYR A 63 7.40 -3.51 -1.04
N THR A 64 6.09 -3.30 -1.10
CA THR A 64 5.18 -3.68 -0.01
C THR A 64 4.92 -5.18 0.07
N TYR A 65 5.22 -5.97 -0.96
CA TYR A 65 5.01 -7.43 -0.93
C TYR A 65 5.86 -8.05 0.19
N PRO A 66 5.30 -8.97 1.02
CA PRO A 66 3.99 -9.64 0.91
C PRO A 66 2.86 -8.99 1.73
N SER A 67 3.01 -7.74 2.18
CA SER A 67 2.00 -7.04 2.98
C SER A 67 0.70 -6.87 2.17
N PRO A 68 -0.49 -7.05 2.81
CA PRO A 68 -1.75 -6.76 2.15
C PRO A 68 -1.89 -5.26 1.85
N PRO A 69 -2.71 -4.88 0.85
CA PRO A 69 -3.03 -3.48 0.62
C PRO A 69 -3.73 -2.89 1.86
N PRO A 70 -3.54 -1.58 2.14
CA PRO A 70 -4.15 -0.95 3.31
C PRO A 70 -5.67 -0.87 3.14
N ASP A 71 -6.43 -1.11 4.20
CA ASP A 71 -7.88 -0.87 4.21
C ASP A 71 -8.22 0.61 4.48
N LEU A 72 -7.39 1.25 5.31
CA LEU A 72 -7.54 2.64 5.77
C LEU A 72 -6.20 3.37 5.59
N LEU A 73 -6.24 4.49 4.89
CA LEU A 73 -5.14 5.46 4.84
C LEU A 73 -5.54 6.72 5.61
N VAL A 74 -4.73 7.12 6.59
CA VAL A 74 -4.94 8.34 7.37
C VAL A 74 -3.94 9.40 6.93
N CYS A 75 -4.45 10.54 6.46
CA CYS A 75 -3.66 11.70 6.06
C CYS A 75 -3.93 12.86 7.03
N THR A 76 -2.89 13.30 7.74
CA THR A 76 -2.96 14.39 8.72
C THR A 76 -2.63 15.75 8.10
N SER A 77 -2.70 16.81 8.92
CA SER A 77 -2.28 18.18 8.56
C SER A 77 -3.16 18.90 7.54
N GLY A 78 -4.39 18.41 7.29
CA GLY A 78 -5.39 19.10 6.49
C GLY A 78 -5.20 19.01 4.97
N GLU A 79 -4.17 18.32 4.50
CA GLU A 79 -3.88 18.15 3.08
C GLU A 79 -4.76 17.04 2.47
N THR A 80 -5.55 17.34 1.45
CA THR A 80 -6.40 16.36 0.75
C THR A 80 -5.71 15.75 -0.46
N LYS A 81 -4.51 15.19 -0.27
CA LYS A 81 -3.72 14.53 -1.31
C LYS A 81 -2.94 13.35 -0.77
N LEU A 82 -2.61 12.41 -1.66
CA LEU A 82 -1.80 11.24 -1.32
C LEU A 82 -0.30 11.54 -1.30
N SER A 83 0.13 12.64 -1.92
CA SER A 83 1.54 13.02 -2.01
C SER A 83 2.44 11.89 -2.52
N ASP A 84 1.98 11.16 -3.55
CA ASP A 84 2.73 10.04 -4.14
C ASP A 84 2.99 8.86 -3.18
N PHE A 85 2.08 8.62 -2.24
CA PHE A 85 2.19 7.53 -1.28
C PHE A 85 1.27 6.35 -1.63
N MET A 86 1.85 5.15 -1.80
CA MET A 86 1.14 3.87 -1.99
C MET A 86 0.04 3.91 -3.06
N LEU A 87 0.35 4.51 -4.23
CA LEU A 87 -0.63 4.74 -5.30
C LEU A 87 -1.33 3.45 -5.77
N TRP A 88 -0.55 2.37 -5.90
CA TRP A 88 -1.06 1.08 -6.35
C TRP A 88 -1.88 0.36 -5.26
N GLN A 89 -1.35 0.34 -4.04
CA GLN A 89 -1.92 -0.39 -2.92
C GLN A 89 -3.19 0.31 -2.40
N CYS A 90 -3.24 1.64 -2.48
CA CYS A 90 -4.37 2.44 -1.99
C CYS A 90 -5.55 2.54 -2.94
N ALA A 91 -5.53 1.87 -4.10
CA ALA A 91 -6.58 1.95 -5.12
C ALA A 91 -7.99 1.67 -4.58
N TYR A 92 -8.09 0.84 -3.53
CA TYR A 92 -9.35 0.49 -2.86
C TYR A 92 -9.30 0.72 -1.35
N SER A 93 -8.47 1.65 -0.89
CA SER A 93 -8.44 2.04 0.53
C SER A 93 -9.47 3.12 0.80
N TYR A 94 -10.02 3.10 2.01
CA TYR A 94 -10.73 4.26 2.53
C TYR A 94 -9.71 5.30 2.96
N ILE A 95 -9.79 6.51 2.39
CA ILE A 95 -8.87 7.59 2.71
C ILE A 95 -9.55 8.55 3.68
N TYR A 96 -8.94 8.72 4.86
CA TYR A 96 -9.41 9.61 5.91
C TYR A 96 -8.45 10.79 6.05
N PHE A 97 -8.94 11.99 5.75
CA PHE A 97 -8.22 13.24 5.92
C PHE A 97 -8.60 13.91 7.23
N THR A 98 -7.61 14.39 7.99
CA THR A 98 -7.83 15.16 9.22
C THR A 98 -6.94 16.40 9.24
N SER A 99 -7.45 17.50 9.81
CA SER A 99 -6.70 18.75 10.02
C SER A 99 -5.73 18.68 11.21
N VAL A 100 -5.82 17.65 12.05
CA VAL A 100 -4.91 17.44 13.19
C VAL A 100 -3.48 17.26 12.66
N LEU A 101 -2.52 17.98 13.23
CA LEU A 101 -1.12 17.87 12.85
C LEU A 101 -0.53 16.54 13.36
N TRP A 102 0.41 15.95 12.61
CA TRP A 102 1.02 14.66 13.00
C TRP A 102 1.57 14.63 14.44
N PRO A 103 2.29 15.66 14.94
CA PRO A 103 2.77 15.67 16.33
C PRO A 103 1.66 15.73 17.39
N GLU A 104 0.47 16.17 17.01
CA GLU A 104 -0.70 16.31 17.89
C GLU A 104 -1.67 15.13 17.76
N PHE A 105 -1.43 14.21 16.81
CA PHE A 105 -2.32 13.10 16.51
C PHE A 105 -2.34 12.08 17.65
N THR A 106 -3.51 11.85 18.24
CA THR A 106 -3.70 11.01 19.42
C THR A 106 -4.34 9.65 19.09
N ALA A 107 -4.36 8.75 20.09
CA ALA A 107 -5.12 7.51 20.00
C ALA A 107 -6.63 7.75 19.77
N TRP A 108 -7.18 8.87 20.26
CA TRP A 108 -8.57 9.24 20.01
C TRP A 108 -8.82 9.58 18.54
N ASP A 109 -7.91 10.32 17.91
CA ASP A 109 -7.98 10.64 16.48
C ASP A 109 -7.90 9.37 15.63
N PHE A 110 -7.03 8.43 16.02
CA PHE A 110 -6.95 7.12 15.37
C PHE A 110 -8.25 6.32 15.49
N MET A 111 -8.87 6.29 16.68
CA MET A 111 -10.17 5.63 16.87
C MET A 111 -11.28 6.29 16.05
N ILE A 112 -11.27 7.61 15.90
CA ILE A 112 -12.19 8.32 15.01
C ILE A 112 -11.98 7.90 13.56
N ALA A 113 -10.73 7.79 13.10
CA ALA A 113 -10.43 7.32 11.74
C ALA A 113 -10.95 5.90 11.49
N ILE A 114 -10.78 4.98 12.46
CA ILE A 114 -11.33 3.62 12.41
C ILE A 114 -12.86 3.65 12.37
N PHE A 115 -13.49 4.46 13.22
CA PHE A 115 -14.94 4.59 13.24
C PHE A 115 -15.49 5.09 11.89
N MET A 116 -14.82 6.09 11.30
CA MET A 116 -15.19 6.62 9.99
C MET A 116 -15.03 5.58 8.89
N TYR A 117 -13.97 4.78 8.93
CA TYR A 117 -13.80 3.61 8.05
C TYR A 117 -14.98 2.65 8.20
N GLN A 118 -15.25 2.16 9.41
CA GLN A 118 -16.32 1.19 9.68
C GLN A 118 -17.71 1.71 9.30
N ARG A 119 -17.97 3.00 9.48
CA ARG A 119 -19.23 3.64 9.11
C ARG A 119 -19.44 3.66 7.60
N ASN A 120 -18.39 3.90 6.82
CA ASN A 120 -18.48 4.11 5.37
C ASN A 120 -18.15 2.86 4.55
N ILE A 121 -17.54 1.83 5.14
CA ILE A 121 -17.06 0.65 4.41
C ILE A 121 -18.18 -0.08 3.65
N LYS A 122 -19.41 -0.11 4.17
CA LYS A 122 -20.56 -0.73 3.49
C LYS A 122 -20.90 -0.04 2.17
N ALA A 123 -20.83 1.28 2.13
CA ALA A 123 -21.01 2.04 0.89
C ALA A 123 -19.83 1.83 -0.06
N PHE A 124 -18.61 1.73 0.48
CA PHE A 124 -17.38 1.58 -0.28
C PHE A 124 -17.21 0.19 -0.93
N ILE A 125 -17.57 -0.90 -0.23
CA ILE A 125 -17.50 -2.28 -0.76
C ILE A 125 -18.33 -2.43 -2.05
N ARG A 126 -19.44 -1.68 -2.19
CA ARG A 126 -20.25 -1.65 -3.42
C ARG A 126 -19.45 -1.23 -4.66
N TYR A 127 -18.35 -0.50 -4.48
CA TYR A 127 -17.49 0.00 -5.55
C TYR A 127 -16.17 -0.79 -5.70
N LYS A 128 -15.93 -1.81 -4.85
CA LYS A 128 -14.68 -2.61 -4.84
C LYS A 128 -14.56 -3.61 -6.01
N ILE A 129 -15.43 -3.51 -7.04
CA ILE A 129 -15.38 -4.01 -8.44
C ILE A 129 -16.76 -4.60 -8.88
N PRO A 130 -17.31 -4.24 -10.05
CA PRO A 130 -18.31 -5.05 -10.76
C PRO A 130 -17.63 -6.21 -11.50
N THR A 131 -17.67 -7.43 -10.96
CA THR A 131 -17.20 -8.62 -11.70
C THR A 131 -18.34 -9.26 -12.50
N LYS A 132 -18.16 -9.24 -13.84
CA LYS A 132 -18.90 -9.92 -14.94
C LYS A 132 -20.14 -9.23 -15.53
N ARG A 133 -19.89 -8.31 -16.48
CA ARG A 133 -20.58 -8.25 -17.79
C ARG A 133 -19.57 -7.88 -18.88
N LEU A 134 -18.69 -8.81 -19.20
CA LEU A 134 -18.01 -8.87 -20.49
C LEU A 134 -18.03 -10.34 -20.93
N SER A 135 -19.24 -10.78 -21.27
CA SER A 135 -19.51 -11.95 -22.10
C SER A 135 -20.86 -11.71 -22.77
N SER A 136 -20.79 -11.01 -23.90
CA SER A 136 -21.73 -11.06 -25.02
C SER A 136 -20.95 -10.64 -26.25
#